data_AF-A0A9P6NWR8-F1
#
_entry.id   AF-A0A9P6NWR8-F1
#
_cell.length_a   1.000
_cell.length_b   1.000
_cell.length_c   1.000
_cell.angle_alpha   90.00
_cell.angle_beta   90.00
_cell.angle_gamma   90.00
#
_symmetry.space_group_name_H-M   'P 1'
#
loop_
_entity.id
_entity.type
_entity.pdbx_description
1 polymer ?
#
loop_
_entity_poly.entity_id
_entity_poly.type
_entity_poly.pdbx_seq_one_letter_code
_entity_poly.pdbx_strand_id
1 'polypeptide(L)'
;MRLASLSEELDAITRDYDYGIVPGSATVFVKDTIAGIGRLDLTLLEGVIVVIELSDGGYKVVSCSPLCNIELALTTAQEVHPHMNAQFESMENLLMTISPMFREKFQQTLFERLQSVQNHDKTSLENGDAESPLSSINTTTTFDHHSSTHTSTDIYDELHDWMH
;
A
#
# COMPACT_ATOMS: atom_id res chain seq x y z
N MET A 1 -10.27 19.94 -10.58
CA MET A 1 -11.46 19.89 -9.71
C MET A 1 -11.03 19.22 -8.42
N ARG A 2 -11.05 19.92 -7.27
CA ARG A 2 -11.03 19.23 -5.99
C ARG A 2 -12.43 18.76 -5.68
N LEU A 3 -12.56 17.47 -5.41
CA LEU A 3 -13.85 16.83 -5.13
C LEU A 3 -14.17 16.82 -3.64
N ALA A 4 -13.18 17.03 -2.77
CA ALA A 4 -13.32 17.08 -1.33
C ALA A 4 -13.40 18.53 -0.83
N SER A 5 -14.16 18.75 0.23
CA SER A 5 -14.16 20.01 0.96
C SER A 5 -12.81 20.25 1.65
N LEU A 6 -12.48 21.52 1.93
CA LEU A 6 -11.27 21.89 2.68
C LEU A 6 -11.14 21.10 4.00
N SER A 7 -12.26 20.84 4.68
CA SER A 7 -12.25 20.04 5.91
C SER A 7 -11.82 18.60 5.67
N GLU A 8 -12.42 17.95 4.69
CA GLU A 8 -12.13 16.54 4.38
C GLU A 8 -10.69 16.37 3.91
N GLU A 9 -10.16 17.33 3.17
CA GLU A 9 -8.76 17.34 2.72
C GLU A 9 -7.80 17.50 3.91
N LEU A 10 -8.07 18.45 4.81
CA LEU A 10 -7.29 18.61 6.04
C LEU A 10 -7.33 17.34 6.92
N ASP A 11 -8.51 16.75 7.08
CA ASP A 11 -8.69 15.53 7.85
C ASP A 11 -8.01 14.33 7.19
N ALA A 12 -8.03 14.23 5.85
CA ALA A 12 -7.33 13.19 5.10
C ALA A 12 -5.82 13.26 5.32
N ILE A 13 -5.24 14.46 5.28
CA ILE A 13 -3.80 14.66 5.51
C ILE A 13 -3.35 14.07 6.86
N THR A 14 -4.15 14.27 7.92
CA THR A 14 -3.81 13.77 9.26
C THR A 14 -3.79 12.25 9.39
N ARG A 15 -4.29 11.51 8.39
CA ARG A 15 -4.36 10.04 8.42
C ARG A 15 -3.54 9.40 7.31
N ASP A 16 -3.58 9.98 6.11
CA ASP A 16 -3.09 9.33 4.91
C ASP A 16 -1.55 9.38 4.81
N TYR A 17 -0.90 10.36 5.44
CA TYR A 17 0.56 10.53 5.39
C TYR A 17 1.30 10.11 6.65
N ASP A 18 0.59 9.62 7.67
CA ASP A 18 1.14 9.30 8.99
C ASP A 18 2.30 8.28 8.95
N TYR A 19 2.38 7.45 7.90
CA TYR A 19 3.47 6.48 7.68
C TYR A 19 4.81 7.12 7.27
N GLY A 20 4.79 8.34 6.75
CA GLY A 20 5.96 9.04 6.19
C GLY A 20 6.34 10.31 6.97
N ILE A 21 5.62 10.62 8.04
CA ILE A 21 5.90 11.72 8.97
C ILE A 21 5.99 11.15 10.39
N VAL A 22 6.29 11.99 11.39
CA VAL A 22 6.17 11.57 12.79
C VAL A 22 4.69 11.28 13.08
N PRO A 23 4.32 10.04 13.48
CA PRO A 23 2.93 9.65 13.65
C PRO A 23 2.18 10.55 14.63
N GLY A 24 0.97 10.98 14.27
CA GLY A 24 0.14 11.86 15.10
C GLY A 24 0.69 13.28 15.29
N SER A 25 1.71 13.69 14.51
CA SER A 25 2.25 15.05 14.56
C SER A 25 1.46 16.06 13.74
N ALA A 26 0.65 15.60 12.77
CA ALA A 26 -0.13 16.47 11.92
C ALA A 26 -1.31 17.09 12.67
N THR A 27 -1.31 18.40 12.87
CA THR A 27 -2.37 19.12 13.58
C THR A 27 -2.87 20.31 12.79
N VAL A 28 -4.20 20.42 12.63
CA VAL A 28 -4.84 21.57 11.98
C VAL A 28 -5.05 22.67 13.02
N PHE A 29 -4.49 23.86 12.78
CA PHE A 29 -4.62 24.99 13.70
C PHE A 29 -5.27 26.24 13.09
N VAL A 30 -5.43 26.30 11.76
CA VAL A 30 -6.29 27.30 11.09
C VAL A 30 -7.21 26.60 10.10
N LYS A 31 -8.49 26.98 10.14
CA LYS A 31 -9.49 26.57 9.15
C LYS A 31 -10.39 27.77 8.85
N ASP A 32 -10.08 28.47 7.77
CA ASP A 32 -10.89 29.55 7.24
C ASP A 32 -11.66 29.08 6.01
N THR A 33 -12.93 28.74 6.20
CA THR A 33 -13.81 28.28 5.11
C THR A 33 -14.28 29.42 4.21
N ILE A 34 -14.15 30.69 4.64
CA ILE A 34 -14.55 31.85 3.84
C ILE A 34 -13.44 32.18 2.84
N ALA A 35 -12.19 32.19 3.31
CA ALA A 35 -11.03 32.40 2.47
C ALA A 35 -10.59 31.13 1.71
N GLY A 36 -11.11 29.96 2.08
CA GLY A 36 -10.69 28.68 1.51
C GLY A 36 -9.27 28.30 1.92
N ILE A 37 -8.83 28.71 3.11
CA ILE A 37 -7.46 28.53 3.60
C ILE A 37 -7.46 27.62 4.84
N GLY A 38 -6.67 26.56 4.78
CA GLY A 38 -6.33 25.71 5.91
C GLY A 38 -4.86 25.84 6.26
N ARG A 39 -4.52 25.76 7.54
CA ARG A 39 -3.12 25.57 7.96
C ARG A 39 -3.01 24.44 8.95
N LEU A 40 -2.00 23.63 8.73
CA LEU A 40 -1.61 22.54 9.60
C LEU A 40 -0.11 22.59 9.83
N ASP A 41 0.33 22.13 10.99
CA ASP A 41 1.71 21.78 11.24
C ASP A 41 1.86 20.26 11.21
N LEU A 42 3.04 19.80 10.82
CA LEU A 42 3.43 18.40 10.92
C LEU A 42 4.92 18.32 11.15
N THR A 43 5.38 17.19 11.69
CA THR A 43 6.80 16.94 11.93
C THR A 43 7.30 15.87 10.96
N LEU A 44 8.31 16.23 10.17
CA LEU A 44 9.01 15.30 9.29
C LEU A 44 9.88 14.34 10.11
N LEU A 45 10.14 13.15 9.57
CA LEU A 45 10.93 12.10 10.26
C LEU A 45 12.39 12.52 10.53
N GLU A 46 12.88 13.51 9.80
CA GLU A 46 14.18 14.15 9.97
C GLU A 46 14.27 15.04 11.21
N GLY A 47 13.17 15.24 11.94
CA GLY A 47 13.12 16.10 13.12
C GLY A 47 12.91 17.57 12.78
N VAL A 48 12.18 17.85 11.70
CA VAL A 48 11.87 19.22 11.24
C VAL A 48 10.36 19.42 11.32
N ILE A 49 9.92 20.47 12.02
CA ILE A 49 8.53 20.90 12.01
C ILE A 49 8.31 21.84 10.83
N VAL A 50 7.25 21.58 10.07
CA VAL A 50 6.83 22.43 8.95
C VAL A 50 5.39 22.85 9.14
N VAL A 51 5.11 24.08 8.75
CA VAL A 51 3.75 24.61 8.65
C VAL A 51 3.37 24.64 7.20
N ILE A 52 2.27 23.97 6.86
CA ILE A 52 1.75 23.88 5.51
C ILE A 52 0.44 24.66 5.44
N GLU A 53 0.35 25.54 4.45
CA GLU A 53 -0.89 26.18 4.05
C GLU A 53 -1.51 25.43 2.88
N LEU A 54 -2.78 25.09 3.03
CA LEU A 54 -3.65 24.55 2.00
C LEU A 54 -4.60 25.67 1.54
N SER A 55 -4.67 25.88 0.23
CA SER A 55 -5.58 26.84 -0.42
C SER A 55 -6.08 26.26 -1.73
N ASP A 56 -6.99 26.91 -2.45
CA ASP A 56 -7.43 26.49 -3.79
C ASP A 56 -6.29 26.32 -4.81
N GLY A 57 -5.16 27.01 -4.60
CA GLY A 57 -3.95 26.87 -5.43
C GLY A 57 -3.12 25.61 -5.16
N GLY A 58 -3.39 24.90 -4.05
CA GLY A 58 -2.67 23.70 -3.62
C GLY A 58 -2.02 23.88 -2.26
N TYR A 59 -0.84 23.29 -2.10
CA TYR A 59 -0.10 23.21 -0.85
C TYR A 59 1.18 24.06 -0.92
N LYS A 60 1.54 24.71 0.18
CA LYS A 60 2.84 25.38 0.30
C LYS A 60 3.36 25.35 1.73
N VAL A 61 4.69 25.31 1.87
CA VAL A 61 5.35 25.44 3.17
C VAL A 61 5.46 26.93 3.51
N VAL A 62 4.86 27.36 4.63
CA VAL A 62 4.91 28.76 5.10
C VAL A 62 5.90 28.96 6.25
N SER A 63 6.25 27.88 6.96
CA SER A 63 7.27 27.90 8.00
C SER A 63 7.97 26.55 8.08
N CYS A 64 9.24 26.57 8.47
CA CYS A 64 10.09 25.39 8.64
C CYS A 64 11.06 25.67 9.78
N SER A 65 11.19 24.73 10.72
CA SER A 65 12.12 24.84 11.84
C SER A 65 12.65 23.47 12.27
N PRO A 66 13.97 23.31 12.47
CA PRO A 66 14.51 22.08 13.05
C PRO A 66 14.15 22.00 14.54
N LEU A 67 13.67 20.84 15.00
CA LEU A 67 13.32 20.61 16.40
C LEU A 67 14.54 20.37 17.30
N CYS A 68 15.65 19.92 16.72
CA CYS A 68 16.87 19.63 17.44
C CYS A 68 18.11 20.04 16.61
N ASN A 69 19.21 20.29 17.31
CA ASN A 69 20.46 20.74 16.70
C ASN A 69 21.31 19.55 16.21
N ILE A 70 20.68 18.64 15.46
CA ILE A 70 21.35 17.50 14.82
C ILE A 70 21.58 17.79 13.34
N GLU A 71 22.66 17.27 12.77
CA GLU A 71 23.06 17.55 11.39
C GLU A 71 21.96 17.24 10.36
N LEU A 72 21.22 16.14 10.56
CA LEU A 72 20.11 15.75 9.70
C LEU A 72 19.00 16.81 9.68
N ALA A 73 18.47 17.20 10.84
CA ALA A 73 17.40 18.19 10.96
C ALA A 73 17.82 19.56 10.39
N LEU A 74 19.06 19.99 10.65
CA LEU A 74 19.59 21.25 10.13
C LEU A 74 19.71 21.23 8.61
N THR A 75 20.30 20.17 8.06
CA THR A 75 20.48 20.02 6.60
C THR A 75 19.13 19.95 5.90
N THR A 76 18.20 19.14 6.41
CA THR A 76 16.84 19.07 5.85
C THR A 76 16.14 20.42 5.92
N ALA A 77 16.22 21.15 7.03
CA ALA A 77 15.62 22.49 7.12
C ALA A 77 16.22 23.48 6.10
N GLN A 78 17.53 23.38 5.82
CA GLN A 78 18.19 24.16 4.77
C GLN A 78 17.72 23.76 3.37
N GLU A 79 17.49 22.47 3.12
CA GLU A 79 16.97 21.95 1.85
C GLU A 79 15.49 22.31 1.63
N VAL A 80 14.68 22.42 2.69
CA VAL A 80 13.28 22.88 2.61
C VAL A 80 13.20 24.38 2.28
N HIS A 81 14.18 25.17 2.73
CA HIS A 81 14.18 26.63 2.59
C HIS A 81 13.93 27.15 1.15
N PRO A 82 14.60 26.66 0.08
CA PRO A 82 14.33 27.08 -1.30
C PRO A 82 12.91 26.73 -1.80
N HIS A 83 12.22 25.80 -1.14
CA HIS A 83 10.86 25.38 -1.47
C HIS A 83 9.79 26.09 -0.62
N MET A 84 10.19 26.97 0.29
CA MET A 84 9.24 27.78 1.05
C MET A 84 8.42 28.68 0.13
N ASN A 85 7.12 28.74 0.37
CA ASN A 85 6.12 29.44 -0.43
C ASN A 85 6.01 28.97 -1.89
N ALA A 86 6.73 27.94 -2.30
CA ALA A 86 6.49 27.28 -3.58
C ALA A 86 5.17 26.52 -3.53
N GLN A 87 4.42 26.60 -4.63
CA GLN A 87 3.10 25.98 -4.74
C GLN A 87 3.25 24.54 -5.26
N PHE A 88 2.63 23.59 -4.57
CA PHE A 88 2.59 22.18 -4.93
C PHE A 88 1.15 21.74 -5.19
N GLU A 89 0.97 20.89 -6.21
CA GLU A 89 -0.36 20.42 -6.61
C GLU A 89 -0.96 19.41 -5.62
N SER A 90 -0.12 18.60 -4.98
CA SER A 90 -0.53 17.59 -4.00
C SER A 90 0.41 17.57 -2.80
N MET A 91 -0.09 17.05 -1.67
CA MET A 91 0.69 16.86 -0.46
C MET A 91 1.83 15.86 -0.68
N GLU A 92 1.61 14.79 -1.46
CA GLU A 92 2.67 13.84 -1.82
C GLU A 92 3.84 14.54 -2.50
N ASN A 93 3.57 15.38 -3.51
CA ASN A 93 4.62 16.07 -4.26
C ASN A 93 5.41 17.02 -3.35
N LEU A 94 4.73 17.68 -2.42
CA LEU A 94 5.36 18.51 -1.39
C LEU A 94 6.27 17.65 -0.51
N LEU A 95 5.74 16.60 0.12
CA LEU A 95 6.50 15.75 1.05
C LEU A 95 7.65 15.00 0.37
N MET A 96 7.46 14.55 -0.87
CA MET A 96 8.50 13.97 -1.71
C MET A 96 9.66 14.93 -1.95
N THR A 97 9.38 16.23 -2.03
CA THR A 97 10.39 17.25 -2.28
C THR A 97 11.14 17.61 -1.00
N ILE A 98 10.42 17.77 0.11
CA ILE A 98 10.98 18.35 1.34
C ILE A 98 11.44 17.32 2.39
N SER A 99 11.10 16.04 2.23
CA SER A 99 11.46 14.97 3.17
C SER A 99 12.08 13.77 2.45
N PRO A 100 13.41 13.62 2.51
CA PRO A 100 14.10 12.41 2.06
C PRO A 100 13.55 11.12 2.70
N MET A 101 13.26 11.13 4.00
CA MET A 101 12.71 9.96 4.72
C MET A 101 11.30 9.60 4.24
N PHE A 102 10.45 10.59 3.98
CA PHE A 102 9.13 10.35 3.38
C PHE A 102 9.27 9.62 2.04
N ARG A 103 10.20 10.07 1.20
CA ARG A 103 10.47 9.45 -0.10
C ARG A 103 10.90 7.99 0.03
N GLU A 104 11.80 7.70 0.96
CA GLU A 104 12.22 6.32 1.25
C GLU A 104 11.05 5.45 1.73
N LYS A 105 10.24 5.96 2.66
CA LYS A 105 9.06 5.25 3.19
C LYS A 105 8.01 4.99 2.12
N PHE A 106 7.77 5.95 1.24
CA PHE A 106 6.87 5.79 0.12
C PHE A 106 7.36 4.71 -0.85
N GLN A 107 8.64 4.74 -1.22
CA GLN A 107 9.24 3.73 -2.10
C GLN A 107 9.16 2.32 -1.49
N GLN A 108 9.47 2.21 -0.19
CA GLN A 108 9.33 0.95 0.55
C GLN A 108 7.89 0.44 0.51
N THR A 109 6.91 1.31 0.78
CA THR A 109 5.48 0.95 0.78
C THR A 109 5.02 0.49 -0.60
N LEU A 110 5.47 1.16 -1.68
CA LEU A 110 5.17 0.73 -3.04
C LEU A 110 5.76 -0.64 -3.35
N PHE A 111 7.01 -0.87 -2.96
CA PHE A 111 7.69 -2.14 -3.17
C PHE A 111 6.99 -3.30 -2.45
N GLU A 112 6.63 -3.11 -1.18
CA GLU A 112 5.89 -4.10 -0.37
C GLU A 112 4.53 -4.44 -1.00
N ARG A 113 3.81 -3.43 -1.52
CA ARG A 113 2.53 -3.65 -2.23
C ARG A 113 2.73 -4.43 -3.52
N LEU A 114 3.75 -4.11 -4.31
CA LEU A 114 4.05 -4.84 -5.56
C LEU A 114 4.40 -6.30 -5.29
N GLN A 115 5.23 -6.58 -4.28
CA GLN A 115 5.54 -7.95 -3.87
C GLN A 115 4.30 -8.71 -3.41
N SER A 116 3.41 -8.05 -2.67
CA SER A 116 2.18 -8.67 -2.18
C SER A 116 1.25 -9.13 -3.31
N VAL A 117 1.17 -8.36 -4.41
CA VAL A 117 0.42 -8.73 -5.61
C VAL A 117 1.09 -9.92 -6.32
N GLN A 118 2.40 -9.86 -6.55
CA GLN A 118 3.14 -10.94 -7.23
C GLN A 118 3.07 -12.29 -6.48
N ASN A 119 3.02 -12.25 -5.16
CA ASN A 119 2.90 -13.45 -4.34
C ASN A 119 1.46 -14.01 -4.32
N HIS A 120 0.43 -13.16 -4.43
CA HIS A 120 -0.97 -13.62 -4.54
C HIS A 120 -1.22 -14.41 -5.83
N ASP A 121 -0.61 -14.03 -6.95
CA ASP A 121 -0.74 -14.76 -8.23
C ASP A 121 -0.09 -16.16 -8.19
N LYS A 122 0.92 -16.37 -7.35
CA LYS A 122 1.59 -17.68 -7.20
C LYS A 122 0.87 -18.65 -6.27
N THR A 123 0.04 -18.14 -5.36
CA THR A 123 -0.62 -19.00 -4.34
C THR A 123 -1.99 -19.52 -4.79
N SER A 124 -2.42 -19.16 -6.01
CA SER A 124 -3.73 -19.55 -6.56
C SER A 124 -3.69 -20.73 -7.54
N LEU A 125 -2.55 -21.43 -7.67
CA LEU A 125 -2.37 -22.57 -8.60
C LEU A 125 -2.05 -23.92 -7.93
N GLU A 126 -2.01 -24.00 -6.60
CA GLU A 126 -1.88 -25.26 -5.83
C GLU A 126 -3.03 -25.39 -4.82
N ASN A 127 -4.27 -25.47 -5.32
CA ASN A 127 -5.41 -26.10 -4.64
C ASN A 127 -6.53 -26.30 -5.68
N GLY A 128 -6.25 -27.14 -6.68
CA GLY A 128 -7.25 -27.75 -7.54
C GLY A 128 -7.53 -29.15 -7.01
N ASP A 129 -8.44 -29.25 -6.04
CA ASP A 129 -9.00 -30.51 -5.54
C ASP A 129 -9.61 -31.31 -6.69
N ALA A 130 -9.04 -32.49 -6.94
CA ALA A 130 -9.72 -33.57 -7.63
C ALA A 130 -10.42 -34.47 -6.59
N GLU A 131 -11.72 -34.66 -6.84
CA GLU A 131 -12.54 -35.81 -6.44
C GLU A 131 -13.15 -35.85 -5.02
N SER A 132 -14.47 -35.61 -4.97
CA SER A 132 -15.40 -36.42 -4.18
C SER A 132 -16.04 -37.46 -5.12
N PRO A 133 -16.34 -38.71 -4.68
CA PRO A 133 -17.67 -38.94 -4.09
C PRO A 133 -17.81 -40.06 -3.02
N LEU A 134 -18.73 -39.80 -2.07
CA LEU A 134 -19.72 -40.67 -1.40
C LEU A 134 -19.51 -42.20 -1.33
N SER A 135 -19.63 -42.78 -0.12
CA SER A 135 -20.64 -43.84 0.19
C SER A 135 -20.50 -44.42 1.61
N SER A 136 -21.61 -44.48 2.36
CA SER A 136 -21.94 -45.53 3.34
C SER A 136 -23.39 -45.38 3.81
N ILE A 137 -24.32 -45.98 3.08
CA ILE A 137 -25.67 -46.29 3.58
C ILE A 137 -25.81 -47.82 3.54
N ASN A 138 -26.10 -48.39 4.69
CA ASN A 138 -26.38 -49.81 4.87
C ASN A 138 -27.83 -50.18 4.48
N THR A 139 -27.96 -51.45 4.05
CA THR A 139 -29.08 -52.42 4.19
C THR A 139 -29.77 -52.92 2.91
N THR A 140 -29.49 -54.22 2.66
CA THR A 140 -30.42 -55.34 2.37
C THR A 140 -31.48 -55.15 1.26
N THR A 141 -31.44 -55.95 0.18
CA THR A 141 -32.18 -57.22 -0.01
C THR A 141 -32.14 -57.68 -1.49
N THR A 142 -31.80 -58.97 -1.71
CA THR A 142 -32.30 -59.92 -2.75
C THR A 142 -31.98 -59.84 -4.26
N PHE A 143 -31.46 -61.00 -4.71
CA PHE A 143 -31.70 -61.79 -5.95
C PHE A 143 -30.98 -61.51 -7.29
N ASP A 144 -30.35 -62.61 -7.76
CA ASP A 144 -30.11 -63.07 -9.14
C ASP A 144 -29.19 -62.25 -10.07
N HIS A 145 -28.40 -62.78 -11.01
CA HIS A 145 -27.87 -64.10 -11.41
C HIS A 145 -26.94 -63.78 -12.63
N HIS A 146 -26.05 -64.70 -13.02
CA HIS A 146 -25.33 -64.81 -14.32
C HIS A 146 -23.92 -64.17 -14.49
N SER A 147 -22.92 -65.04 -14.33
CA SER A 147 -21.89 -65.49 -15.32
C SER A 147 -20.88 -64.54 -16.02
N SER A 148 -19.61 -64.98 -15.92
CA SER A 148 -18.59 -65.14 -16.97
C SER A 148 -17.45 -64.11 -17.16
N THR A 149 -16.25 -64.56 -16.72
CA THR A 149 -14.94 -64.66 -17.41
C THR A 149 -14.36 -63.50 -18.24
N HIS A 150 -13.13 -63.07 -17.92
CA HIS A 150 -11.91 -62.96 -18.76
C HIS A 150 -10.84 -62.13 -17.99
N THR A 151 -9.80 -62.71 -17.38
CA THR A 151 -8.44 -63.01 -17.89
C THR A 151 -7.64 -61.84 -18.48
N SER A 152 -6.54 -61.52 -17.80
CA SER A 152 -5.15 -61.48 -18.32
C SER A 152 -4.47 -60.12 -18.61
N THR A 153 -3.34 -59.97 -17.89
CA THR A 153 -1.98 -59.55 -18.32
C THR A 153 -1.70 -58.11 -18.73
N ASP A 154 -0.72 -57.52 -18.00
CA ASP A 154 0.53 -56.87 -18.43
C ASP A 154 0.45 -55.83 -19.56
N ILE A 155 1.14 -54.69 -19.47
CA ILE A 155 2.56 -54.58 -19.82
C ILE A 155 3.07 -53.19 -19.38
N TYR A 156 4.20 -53.20 -18.65
CA TYR A 156 5.18 -52.11 -18.60
C TYR A 156 5.97 -52.13 -19.91
N ASP A 157 6.01 -51.01 -20.63
CA ASP A 157 6.99 -50.56 -21.64
C ASP A 157 6.39 -49.24 -22.16
N GLU A 158 7.06 -48.10 -22.31
CA GLU A 158 8.32 -47.92 -23.00
C GLU A 158 8.80 -46.48 -22.69
N LEU A 159 9.86 -46.40 -21.89
CA LEU A 159 10.72 -45.23 -21.77
C LEU A 159 11.68 -45.32 -22.96
N HIS A 160 11.56 -44.43 -23.96
CA HIS A 160 12.66 -43.76 -24.64
C HIS A 160 12.21 -43.14 -25.96
N ASP A 161 12.94 -42.06 -26.29
CA ASP A 161 13.23 -41.63 -27.65
C ASP A 161 12.14 -40.78 -28.33
N TRP A 162 12.25 -39.46 -28.14
CA TRP A 162 12.17 -38.53 -29.26
C TRP A 162 13.22 -37.43 -29.04
N MET A 163 14.44 -37.72 -29.53
CA MET A 163 15.40 -36.73 -29.98
C MET A 163 14.76 -35.81 -31.03
N HIS A 164 15.06 -34.51 -30.97
CA HIS A 164 15.88 -33.79 -31.96
C HIS A 164 15.71 -32.28 -31.83
#